data_AF-A0A498L2I1-F1
#
_entry.id   AF-A0A498L2I1-F1
#
_cell.length_a   1.000
_cell.length_b   1.000
_cell.length_c   1.000
_cell.angle_alpha   90.00
_cell.angle_beta   90.00
_cell.angle_gamma   90.00
#
_symmetry.space_group_name_H-M   'P 1'
#
loop_
_entity.id
_entity.type
_entity.pdbx_description
1 polymer ?
#
loop_
_entity_poly.entity_id
_entity_poly.type
_entity_poly.pdbx_seq_one_letter_code
_entity_poly.pdbx_strand_id
1 'polypeptide(L)'
;MLALWSVSFVLLSIWRFSHAQYEHLGYHPGYEDPAQELYTAPELPEDIPKIQLRLAGEKRKHNEGRIEVFYEGEWGTVCDDDFTIHAAQVVCRELGYVEAVSWSPSSKYGKGEGRIWFDNVHCKGNEKSLAQCESNGIGVSDCKHTEDVGVVCSDKRIPGFKFVNTLTNNVNLE
;
A
#
# COMPACT_ATOMS: atom_id res chain seq x y z
N MET A 1 -39.46 -11.99 -50.88
CA MET A 1 -37.99 -11.81 -50.90
C MET A 1 -37.69 -10.37 -50.56
N LEU A 2 -36.66 -10.20 -49.73
CA LEU A 2 -36.35 -9.06 -48.87
C LEU A 2 -36.00 -7.77 -49.64
N ALA A 3 -36.43 -6.62 -49.12
CA ALA A 3 -35.55 -5.50 -48.73
C ALA A 3 -36.39 -4.31 -48.21
N LEU A 4 -36.38 -4.13 -46.89
CA LEU A 4 -36.55 -2.84 -46.21
C LEU A 4 -35.32 -1.99 -46.57
N TRP A 5 -35.39 -0.66 -46.72
CA TRP A 5 -35.22 0.35 -45.66
C TRP A 5 -35.94 1.65 -46.03
N SER A 6 -36.77 2.15 -45.11
CA SER A 6 -37.34 3.51 -45.12
C SER A 6 -36.38 4.43 -44.38
N VAL A 7 -35.95 5.53 -45.02
CA VAL A 7 -35.23 6.62 -44.37
C VAL A 7 -36.03 7.89 -44.59
N SER A 8 -36.41 8.54 -43.49
CA SER A 8 -37.09 9.83 -43.44
C SER A 8 -36.79 10.43 -42.07
N PHE A 9 -36.62 11.73 -41.83
CA PHE A 9 -36.40 12.95 -42.62
C PHE A 9 -35.94 13.96 -41.53
N VAL A 10 -34.87 14.74 -41.78
CA VAL A 10 -34.74 16.21 -41.63
C VAL A 10 -34.92 16.84 -40.21
N LEU A 11 -33.95 17.59 -39.66
CA LEU A 11 -33.69 19.05 -39.80
C LEU A 11 -32.29 19.37 -39.17
N LEU A 12 -31.33 20.02 -39.88
CA LEU A 12 -31.06 21.48 -39.92
C LEU A 12 -30.62 22.05 -38.54
N SER A 13 -29.50 22.76 -38.31
CA SER A 13 -28.58 23.52 -39.17
C SER A 13 -27.33 24.01 -38.39
N ILE A 14 -26.34 24.52 -39.15
CA ILE A 14 -25.27 25.47 -38.78
C ILE A 14 -24.10 24.83 -38.00
N TRP A 15 -22.95 24.59 -38.63
CA TRP A 15 -21.96 25.65 -38.84
C TRP A 15 -21.30 25.57 -40.23
N ARG A 16 -21.51 26.64 -41.01
CA ARG A 16 -20.84 26.91 -42.27
C ARG A 16 -19.48 27.56 -42.00
N PHE A 17 -18.49 27.15 -42.80
CA PHE A 17 -17.43 27.97 -43.43
C PHE A 17 -16.80 29.12 -42.61
N SER A 18 -15.55 28.92 -42.23
CA SER A 18 -14.47 29.77 -42.76
C SER A 18 -13.16 29.01 -42.76
N HIS A 19 -12.63 28.76 -43.96
CA HIS A 19 -11.21 28.52 -44.18
C HIS A 19 -10.54 29.87 -44.42
N ALA A 20 -9.28 29.93 -44.00
CA ALA A 20 -8.25 30.89 -44.38
C ALA A 20 -8.35 32.28 -43.72
N GLN A 21 -7.52 32.47 -42.69
CA GLN A 21 -6.27 33.24 -42.82
C GLN A 21 -5.43 32.98 -41.57
N TYR A 22 -4.49 32.04 -41.65
CA TYR A 22 -3.39 31.93 -40.68
C TYR A 22 -2.09 32.11 -41.46
N GLU A 23 -1.66 33.36 -41.57
CA GLU A 23 -0.27 33.69 -41.87
C GLU A 23 0.36 34.33 -40.63
N HIS A 24 1.38 33.65 -40.15
CA HIS A 24 2.61 34.15 -39.55
C HIS A 24 2.56 35.39 -38.66
N LEU A 25 2.66 35.17 -37.34
CA LEU A 25 3.58 35.93 -36.49
C LEU A 25 4.18 35.02 -35.39
N GLY A 26 5.49 34.76 -35.52
CA GLY A 26 6.45 34.67 -34.40
C GLY A 26 6.32 33.53 -33.40
N TYR A 27 6.97 32.39 -33.67
CA TYR A 27 7.58 31.59 -32.61
C TYR A 27 8.71 32.42 -31.97
N HIS A 28 8.49 32.92 -30.76
CA HIS A 28 9.52 33.55 -29.94
C HIS A 28 10.14 32.49 -29.01
N PRO A 29 11.44 32.16 -29.15
CA PRO A 29 12.13 31.40 -28.13
C PRO A 29 12.45 32.34 -26.96
N GLY A 30 11.95 32.03 -25.77
CA GLY A 30 12.38 32.70 -24.54
C GLY A 30 11.29 33.27 -23.62
N TYR A 31 10.06 32.76 -23.67
CA TYR A 31 9.15 32.94 -22.54
C TYR A 31 9.18 31.68 -21.68
N GLU A 32 10.04 31.68 -20.66
CA GLU A 32 9.97 30.71 -19.56
C GLU A 32 8.67 30.97 -18.80
N ASP A 33 7.77 29.97 -18.77
CA ASP A 33 6.52 30.04 -18.03
C ASP A 33 6.81 29.93 -16.52
N PRO A 34 6.60 30.98 -15.71
CA PRO A 34 6.85 30.94 -14.28
C PRO A 34 5.81 30.11 -13.50
N ALA A 35 4.80 29.52 -14.17
CA ALA A 35 3.80 28.66 -13.54
C ALA A 35 4.17 27.15 -13.52
N GLN A 36 5.34 26.75 -14.05
CA GLN A 36 5.76 25.35 -14.02
C GLN A 36 6.50 24.91 -12.73
N GLU A 37 6.70 25.79 -11.75
CA GLU A 37 7.43 25.44 -10.51
C GLU A 37 6.58 24.87 -9.36
N LEU A 38 5.26 24.64 -9.53
CA LEU A 38 4.40 24.32 -8.38
C LEU A 38 3.45 23.12 -8.53
N TYR A 39 3.68 22.23 -9.50
CA TYR A 39 2.92 20.97 -9.62
C TYR A 39 3.78 19.74 -9.97
N THR A 40 4.97 19.63 -9.40
CA THR A 40 5.58 18.31 -9.26
C THR A 40 4.86 17.58 -8.12
N ALA A 41 4.31 16.41 -8.42
CA ALA A 41 3.84 15.49 -7.37
C ALA A 41 5.01 15.29 -6.38
N PRO A 42 4.76 15.28 -5.05
CA PRO A 42 5.82 15.02 -4.08
C PRO A 42 6.54 13.74 -4.49
N GLU A 43 7.87 13.78 -4.64
CA GLU A 43 8.67 12.56 -4.73
C GLU A 43 8.26 11.67 -3.56
N LEU A 44 7.62 10.55 -3.87
CA LEU A 44 7.34 9.52 -2.88
C LEU A 44 8.71 9.15 -2.29
N PRO A 45 8.92 9.16 -0.96
CA PRO A 45 10.23 8.90 -0.38
C PRO A 45 10.79 7.61 -0.97
N GLU A 46 11.89 7.73 -1.71
CA GLU A 46 12.35 6.73 -2.68
C GLU A 46 12.94 5.45 -2.06
N ASP A 47 12.88 5.25 -0.75
CA ASP A 47 13.36 3.99 -0.15
C ASP A 47 12.54 3.58 1.08
N ILE A 48 11.27 3.25 0.88
CA ILE A 48 10.51 2.56 1.92
C ILE A 48 11.02 1.12 2.01
N PRO A 49 11.48 0.67 3.19
CA PRO A 49 11.98 -0.69 3.37
C PRO A 49 10.95 -1.73 2.93
N LYS A 50 11.37 -2.65 2.07
CA LYS A 50 10.54 -3.76 1.60
C LYS A 50 10.54 -4.87 2.64
N ILE A 51 9.40 -5.06 3.29
CA ILE A 51 9.18 -6.11 4.28
C ILE A 51 8.16 -7.15 3.77
N GLN A 52 8.12 -8.32 4.42
CA GLN A 52 7.00 -9.25 4.29
C GLN A 52 6.44 -9.59 5.67
N LEU A 53 5.13 -9.75 5.76
CA LEU A 53 4.45 -10.11 7.01
C LEU A 53 3.93 -11.54 6.99
N ARG A 54 3.93 -12.18 8.16
CA ARG A 54 3.13 -13.38 8.43
C ARG A 54 2.55 -13.37 9.84
N LEU A 55 1.51 -14.16 10.05
CA LEU A 55 0.97 -14.45 11.37
C LEU A 55 1.49 -15.80 11.86
N ALA A 56 2.15 -15.79 13.02
CA ALA A 56 2.82 -16.96 13.61
C ALA A 56 2.35 -17.20 15.05
N GLY A 57 2.96 -18.20 15.70
CA GLY A 57 2.74 -18.50 17.11
C GLY A 57 1.73 -19.62 17.40
N GLU A 58 1.57 -19.89 18.69
CA GLU A 58 0.66 -20.89 19.24
C GLU A 58 -0.78 -20.39 19.24
N LYS A 59 -1.76 -21.31 19.16
CA LYS A 59 -3.21 -21.00 19.17
C LYS A 59 -3.65 -20.01 18.07
N ARG A 60 -2.79 -19.76 17.08
CA ARG A 60 -3.10 -18.92 15.92
C ARG A 60 -4.22 -19.53 15.08
N LYS A 61 -4.98 -18.67 14.41
CA LYS A 61 -5.84 -19.09 13.28
C LYS A 61 -5.27 -18.52 11.99
N HIS A 62 -6.04 -18.60 10.91
CA HIS A 62 -5.62 -18.06 9.63
C HIS A 62 -5.54 -16.51 9.65
N ASN A 63 -6.38 -15.86 10.46
CA ASN A 63 -6.52 -14.41 10.59
C ASN A 63 -6.07 -13.85 11.95
N GLU A 64 -5.47 -14.65 12.83
CA GLU A 64 -4.94 -14.15 14.11
C GLU A 64 -3.63 -14.83 14.47
N GLY A 65 -2.70 -14.08 15.06
CA GLY A 65 -1.39 -14.58 15.49
C GLY A 65 -0.42 -13.47 15.87
N ARG A 66 0.78 -13.85 16.33
CA ARG A 66 1.92 -12.95 16.51
C ARG A 66 2.35 -12.40 15.16
N ILE A 67 2.68 -11.11 15.11
CA ILE A 67 3.19 -10.47 13.90
C ILE A 67 4.66 -10.83 13.74
N GLU A 68 5.02 -11.42 12.60
CA GLU A 68 6.41 -11.60 12.21
C GLU A 68 6.71 -10.88 10.91
N VAL A 69 7.89 -10.28 10.85
CA VAL A 69 8.40 -9.47 9.75
C VAL A 69 9.63 -10.14 9.16
N PHE A 70 9.66 -10.29 7.84
CA PHE A 70 10.86 -10.67 7.10
C PHE A 70 11.52 -9.41 6.54
N TYR A 71 12.75 -9.14 6.97
CA TYR A 71 13.58 -8.05 6.50
C TYR A 71 15.05 -8.49 6.49
N GLU A 72 15.82 -8.07 5.49
CA GLU A 72 17.24 -8.43 5.33
C GLU A 72 17.57 -9.93 5.43
N GLY A 73 16.65 -10.79 4.99
CA GLY A 73 16.89 -12.25 4.95
C GLY A 73 16.49 -12.99 6.24
N GLU A 74 15.99 -12.29 7.25
CA GLU A 74 15.68 -12.88 8.55
C GLU A 74 14.24 -12.56 9.00
N TRP A 75 13.59 -13.55 9.60
CA TRP A 75 12.32 -13.35 10.30
C TRP A 75 12.59 -12.79 11.70
N GLY A 76 11.76 -11.84 12.11
CA GLY A 76 11.74 -11.27 13.44
C GLY A 76 10.34 -10.83 13.84
N THR A 77 10.23 -10.10 14.94
CA THR A 77 8.96 -9.77 15.63
C THR A 77 8.73 -8.26 15.73
N VAL A 78 7.62 -7.87 16.34
CA VAL A 78 7.23 -6.48 16.57
C VAL A 78 6.90 -6.34 18.06
N CYS A 79 7.39 -5.29 18.72
CA CYS A 79 7.07 -4.98 20.11
C CYS A 79 5.64 -4.41 20.25
N ASP A 80 5.04 -4.56 21.43
CA ASP A 80 3.71 -4.05 21.76
C ASP A 80 3.69 -2.60 22.28
N ASP A 81 4.85 -2.00 22.55
CA ASP A 81 4.97 -0.61 22.96
C ASP A 81 4.45 0.36 21.88
N ASP A 82 3.60 1.30 22.32
CA ASP A 82 2.78 2.21 21.51
C ASP A 82 1.96 1.55 20.37
N PHE A 83 1.88 0.21 20.34
CA PHE A 83 1.14 -0.49 19.31
C PHE A 83 -0.37 -0.26 19.50
N THR A 84 -1.04 0.24 18.46
CA THR A 84 -2.47 0.57 18.52
C THR A 84 -3.28 -0.20 17.49
N ILE A 85 -4.61 -0.05 17.56
CA ILE A 85 -5.52 -0.58 16.55
C ILE A 85 -5.24 -0.02 15.14
N HIS A 86 -4.65 1.18 15.03
CA HIS A 86 -4.25 1.75 13.75
C HIS A 86 -3.10 0.95 13.12
N ALA A 87 -2.11 0.54 13.92
CA ALA A 87 -1.04 -0.34 13.45
C ALA A 87 -1.56 -1.73 13.08
N ALA A 88 -2.47 -2.28 13.89
CA ALA A 88 -3.16 -3.53 13.56
C ALA A 88 -3.90 -3.45 12.21
N GLN A 89 -4.56 -2.31 11.94
CA GLN A 89 -5.28 -2.08 10.69
C GLN A 89 -4.34 -2.07 9.47
N VAL A 90 -3.14 -1.49 9.60
CA VAL A 90 -2.11 -1.53 8.55
C VAL A 90 -1.66 -2.97 8.32
N VAL A 91 -1.31 -3.70 9.38
CA VAL A 91 -0.87 -5.12 9.29
C VAL A 91 -1.94 -6.00 8.64
N CYS A 92 -3.20 -5.90 9.08
CA CYS A 92 -4.27 -6.72 8.52
C CYS A 92 -4.51 -6.42 7.04
N ARG A 93 -4.46 -5.14 6.63
CA ARG A 93 -4.59 -4.75 5.22
C ARG A 93 -3.40 -5.22 4.38
N GLU A 94 -2.18 -5.13 4.91
CA GLU A 94 -0.95 -5.62 4.27
C GLU A 94 -0.96 -7.15 4.11
N LEU A 95 -1.64 -7.88 5.01
CA LEU A 95 -1.89 -9.33 4.92
C LEU A 95 -3.11 -9.70 4.05
N GLY A 96 -3.82 -8.72 3.51
CA GLY A 96 -4.96 -8.90 2.60
C GLY A 96 -6.32 -9.09 3.28
N TYR A 97 -6.45 -8.71 4.55
CA TYR A 97 -7.71 -8.64 5.27
C TYR A 97 -8.31 -7.23 5.21
N VAL A 98 -9.63 -7.14 5.28
CA VAL A 98 -10.33 -5.84 5.16
C VAL A 98 -10.05 -4.93 6.36
N GLU A 99 -10.02 -5.49 7.56
CA GLU A 99 -9.92 -4.71 8.80
C GLU A 99 -9.26 -5.51 9.93
N ALA A 100 -8.72 -4.78 10.90
CA ALA A 100 -8.34 -5.32 12.19
C ALA A 100 -9.55 -5.36 13.13
N VAL A 101 -9.70 -6.47 13.85
CA VAL A 101 -10.71 -6.64 14.90
C VAL A 101 -10.11 -6.23 16.25
N SER A 102 -8.88 -6.67 16.53
CA SER A 102 -8.16 -6.32 17.75
C SER A 102 -6.67 -6.60 17.63
N TRP A 103 -5.93 -6.22 18.66
CA TRP A 103 -4.52 -6.57 18.87
C TRP A 103 -4.33 -7.10 20.29
N SER A 104 -3.19 -7.74 20.55
CA SER A 104 -2.88 -8.29 21.87
C SER A 104 -1.41 -8.08 22.24
N PRO A 105 -1.13 -7.51 23.41
CA PRO A 105 0.23 -7.38 23.93
C PRO A 105 0.72 -8.70 24.55
N SER A 106 1.92 -8.64 25.09
CA SER A 106 2.49 -9.57 26.05
C SER A 106 2.60 -11.01 25.53
N SER A 107 2.93 -11.16 24.24
CA SER A 107 3.16 -12.46 23.62
C SER A 107 2.02 -13.46 23.80
N LYS A 108 0.77 -12.99 23.65
CA LYS A 108 -0.45 -13.83 23.75
C LYS A 108 -0.38 -15.09 22.89
N TYR A 109 0.22 -15.01 21.70
CA TYR A 109 0.41 -16.13 20.77
C TYR A 109 1.76 -16.84 20.96
N GLY A 110 2.37 -16.71 22.14
CA GLY A 110 3.71 -17.18 22.45
C GLY A 110 4.79 -16.20 22.01
N LYS A 111 5.99 -16.40 22.54
CA LYS A 111 7.19 -15.62 22.20
C LYS A 111 7.69 -16.01 20.81
N GLY A 112 8.20 -15.04 20.08
CA GLY A 112 9.00 -15.27 18.90
C GLY A 112 10.47 -15.45 19.26
N GLU A 113 11.30 -15.41 18.23
CA GLU A 113 12.74 -15.56 18.30
C GLU A 113 13.41 -14.56 17.36
N GLY A 114 14.72 -14.34 17.55
CA GLY A 114 15.52 -13.51 16.68
C GLY A 114 15.38 -12.02 16.99
N ARG A 115 15.37 -11.20 15.94
CA ARG A 115 15.34 -9.74 16.07
C ARG A 115 13.91 -9.24 16.30
N ILE A 116 13.77 -8.17 17.10
CA ILE A 116 12.57 -7.34 17.13
C ILE A 116 12.78 -6.24 16.10
N TRP A 117 12.06 -6.31 14.98
CA TRP A 117 12.26 -5.43 13.83
C TRP A 117 11.61 -4.06 14.00
N PHE A 118 10.53 -3.97 14.78
CA PHE A 118 9.80 -2.72 14.99
C PHE A 118 9.40 -2.56 16.45
N ASP A 119 9.47 -1.31 16.91
CA ASP A 119 9.19 -0.88 18.28
C ASP A 119 8.69 0.57 18.27
N ASN A 120 7.88 0.94 19.27
CA ASN A 120 7.13 2.20 19.34
C ASN A 120 6.37 2.50 18.04
N VAL A 121 5.63 1.51 17.53
CA VAL A 121 5.01 1.60 16.21
C VAL A 121 3.79 2.49 16.23
N HIS A 122 3.92 3.68 15.65
CA HIS A 122 2.85 4.66 15.52
C HIS A 122 2.37 4.80 14.07
N CYS A 123 1.23 4.17 13.78
CA CYS A 123 0.55 4.28 12.49
C CYS A 123 -0.67 5.21 12.58
N LYS A 124 -0.96 5.94 11.49
CA LYS A 124 -2.22 6.66 11.27
C LYS A 124 -3.36 5.72 10.87
N GLY A 125 -3.03 4.55 10.32
CA GLY A 125 -3.97 3.49 9.92
C GLY A 125 -4.25 3.42 8.42
N ASN A 126 -3.70 4.34 7.62
CA ASN A 126 -3.87 4.41 6.16
C ASN A 126 -2.59 4.08 5.38
N GLU A 127 -1.50 3.76 6.08
CA GLU A 127 -0.24 3.27 5.50
C GLU A 127 -0.44 1.97 4.72
N LYS A 128 0.28 1.78 3.62
CA LYS A 128 0.21 0.56 2.81
C LYS A 128 1.04 -0.57 3.40
N SER A 129 2.08 -0.23 4.17
CA SER A 129 2.96 -1.19 4.83
C SER A 129 3.32 -0.70 6.23
N LEU A 130 3.57 -1.64 7.15
CA LEU A 130 4.07 -1.36 8.50
C LEU A 130 5.38 -0.56 8.48
N ALA A 131 6.21 -0.76 7.45
CA ALA A 131 7.48 -0.02 7.27
C ALA A 131 7.29 1.48 6.98
N GLN A 132 6.06 1.94 6.72
CA GLN A 132 5.76 3.37 6.52
C GLN A 132 5.28 4.06 7.80
N CYS A 133 5.03 3.29 8.88
CA CYS A 133 4.65 3.85 10.16
C CYS A 133 5.88 4.45 10.87
N GLU A 134 5.62 5.45 11.71
CA GLU A 134 6.66 5.97 12.60
C GLU A 134 7.04 4.89 13.62
N SER A 135 8.33 4.77 13.92
CA SER A 135 8.89 3.81 14.88
C SER A 135 10.27 4.30 15.33
N ASN A 136 10.89 3.61 16.28
CA ASN A 136 12.28 3.88 16.69
C ASN A 136 13.33 3.63 15.58
N GLY A 137 12.91 3.08 14.43
CA GLY A 137 13.77 2.63 13.35
C GLY A 137 13.85 1.09 13.29
N ILE A 138 14.09 0.55 12.09
CA ILE A 138 14.10 -0.90 11.88
C ILE A 138 15.23 -1.56 12.66
N GLY A 139 14.88 -2.57 13.47
CA GLY A 139 15.82 -3.35 14.28
C GLY A 139 16.33 -2.63 15.53
N VAL A 140 15.75 -1.47 15.87
CA VAL A 140 16.03 -0.71 17.09
C VAL A 140 14.89 -0.95 18.07
N SER A 141 15.17 -1.68 19.15
CA SER A 141 14.21 -1.97 20.20
C SER A 141 14.93 -2.27 21.52
N ASP A 142 14.32 -1.90 22.64
CA ASP A 142 14.72 -2.31 23.99
C ASP A 142 13.77 -3.35 24.62
N CYS A 143 12.74 -3.76 23.87
CA CYS A 143 11.82 -4.82 24.24
C CYS A 143 12.47 -6.21 24.30
N LYS A 144 11.77 -7.14 24.95
CA LYS A 144 12.04 -8.57 24.94
C LYS A 144 10.91 -9.30 24.21
N HIS A 145 11.13 -10.55 23.83
CA HIS A 145 10.05 -11.41 23.31
C HIS A 145 8.95 -11.76 24.33
N THR A 146 8.92 -11.14 25.51
CA THR A 146 7.71 -11.12 26.35
C THR A 146 6.68 -10.09 25.86
N GLU A 147 7.10 -9.16 25.02
CA GLU A 147 6.35 -8.00 24.51
C GLU A 147 6.00 -8.15 23.03
N ASP A 148 6.20 -9.34 22.43
CA ASP A 148 5.82 -9.53 21.04
C ASP A 148 4.31 -9.36 20.85
N VAL A 149 3.93 -8.50 19.91
CA VAL A 149 2.54 -8.16 19.65
C VAL A 149 1.87 -9.15 18.69
N GLY A 150 0.59 -9.38 18.92
CA GLY A 150 -0.29 -10.14 18.01
C GLY A 150 -1.48 -9.32 17.52
N VAL A 151 -2.09 -9.79 16.45
CA VAL A 151 -3.30 -9.18 15.87
C VAL A 151 -4.39 -10.22 15.65
N VAL A 152 -5.64 -9.74 15.62
CA VAL A 152 -6.81 -10.44 15.10
C VAL A 152 -7.37 -9.61 13.96
N CYS A 153 -7.32 -10.15 12.75
CA CYS A 153 -7.94 -9.56 11.56
C CYS A 153 -9.35 -10.11 11.37
N SER A 154 -10.18 -9.41 10.60
CA SER A 154 -11.47 -9.96 10.21
C SER A 154 -11.30 -11.17 9.28
N ASP A 155 -12.29 -12.06 9.23
CA ASP A 155 -12.28 -13.18 8.28
C ASP A 155 -12.49 -12.70 6.82
N LYS A 156 -12.80 -11.42 6.60
CA LYS A 156 -13.03 -10.85 5.27
C LYS A 156 -11.71 -10.51 4.60
N ARG A 157 -11.51 -11.09 3.41
CA ARG A 157 -10.37 -10.80 2.53
C ARG A 157 -10.70 -9.62 1.60
N ILE A 158 -9.69 -8.82 1.27
CA ILE A 158 -9.81 -7.78 0.25
C ILE A 158 -9.99 -8.45 -1.12
N PRO A 159 -11.09 -8.18 -1.85
CA PRO A 159 -11.31 -8.77 -3.17
C PRO A 159 -10.19 -8.40 -4.15
N GLY A 160 -9.66 -9.40 -4.87
CA GLY A 160 -8.57 -9.19 -5.82
C GLY A 160 -7.21 -8.86 -5.21
N PHE A 161 -7.05 -8.99 -3.88
CA PHE A 161 -5.77 -8.80 -3.22
C PHE A 161 -4.72 -9.77 -3.78
N LYS A 162 -3.65 -9.20 -4.31
CA LYS A 162 -2.45 -9.94 -4.73
C LYS A 162 -1.38 -9.67 -3.69
N PHE A 163 -0.83 -10.72 -3.10
CA PHE A 163 0.40 -10.58 -2.33
C PHE A 163 1.46 -10.00 -3.26
N VAL A 164 1.90 -8.78 -2.98
CA VAL A 164 3.07 -8.21 -3.64
C VAL A 164 4.27 -8.93 -3.04
N ASN A 165 4.60 -10.10 -3.57
CA ASN A 165 5.81 -10.79 -3.20
C ASN A 165 6.95 -10.00 -3.84
N THR A 166 7.52 -9.03 -3.12
CA THR A 166 8.56 -8.13 -3.64
C THR A 166 9.92 -8.83 -3.83
N LEU A 167 9.91 -10.17 -4.00
CA LEU A 167 11.04 -11.01 -4.39
C LEU A 167 10.99 -11.49 -5.84
N THR A 168 10.09 -10.99 -6.70
CA THR A 168 10.17 -11.26 -8.14
C THR A 168 11.25 -10.40 -8.80
N ASN A 169 12.51 -10.65 -8.45
CA ASN A 169 13.50 -10.76 -9.50
C ASN A 169 13.28 -12.15 -10.11
N ASN A 170 12.88 -12.17 -11.38
CA ASN A 170 12.67 -13.35 -12.21
C ASN A 170 13.43 -14.59 -11.73
N VAL A 171 12.70 -15.55 -11.15
CA VAL A 171 13.10 -16.95 -11.21
C VAL A 171 11.99 -17.64 -11.98
N ASN A 172 12.28 -17.93 -13.25
CA ASN A 172 11.48 -18.83 -14.06
C ASN A 172 11.33 -20.14 -13.27
N LEU A 173 10.09 -20.52 -13.02
CA LEU A 173 9.78 -21.90 -12.63
C LEU A 173 9.78 -22.71 -13.93
N GLU A 174 10.89 -23.40 -14.19
CA GLU A 174 10.89 -24.64 -14.98
C GLU A 174 10.56 -25.84 -14.07
#